data_AF-A0A1V6AJ50-F1
#
_entry.id   AF-A0A1V6AJ50-F1
#
_cell.length_a   1.000
_cell.length_b   1.000
_cell.length_c   1.000
_cell.angle_alpha   90.00
_cell.angle_beta   90.00
_cell.angle_gamma   90.00
#
_symmetry.space_group_name_H-M   'P 1'
#
loop_
_entity.id
_entity.type
_entity.pdbx_description
1 polymer ?
#
loop_
_entity_poly.entity_id
_entity_poly.type
_entity_poly.pdbx_seq_one_letter_code
_entity_poly.pdbx_strand_id
1 'polypeptide(L)'
;MLCLFLCFKKLPVAGLVIGIMAGYYEGRKLFHYKANSFESSYRIERTAQLTSTGIAVYCMGSTFIIFSQYDDTLTALKQIFNISSLNIKVWMVLASIILFSIILIFLQFWLTKKTAIYAIRKESKK
;
A
#
# COMPACT_ATOMS: atom_id res chain seq x y z
N MET A 1 13.62 -12.77 -14.14
CA MET A 1 14.18 -12.83 -12.77
C MET A 1 14.18 -11.50 -12.00
N LEU A 2 14.52 -10.34 -12.60
CA LEU A 2 14.60 -9.05 -11.85
C LEU A 2 13.25 -8.33 -11.61
N CYS A 3 12.27 -8.45 -12.52
CA CYS A 3 11.00 -7.72 -12.42
C CYS A 3 10.09 -8.20 -11.27
N LEU A 4 9.99 -9.52 -11.04
CA LEU A 4 9.17 -10.08 -9.94
C LEU A 4 9.73 -9.72 -8.55
N PHE A 5 11.06 -9.68 -8.41
CA PHE A 5 11.74 -9.29 -7.17
C PHE A 5 11.54 -7.79 -6.85
N LEU A 6 11.51 -6.95 -7.88
CA LEU A 6 11.17 -5.53 -7.75
C LEU A 6 9.68 -5.33 -7.37
N CYS A 7 8.77 -6.11 -7.98
CA CYS A 7 7.32 -6.08 -7.72
C CYS A 7 6.90 -6.48 -6.31
N PHE A 8 7.57 -7.45 -5.68
CA PHE A 8 7.20 -7.89 -4.33
C PHE A 8 7.99 -7.22 -3.21
N LYS A 9 9.29 -6.93 -3.38
CA LYS A 9 10.10 -6.38 -2.26
C LYS A 9 10.10 -4.86 -2.15
N LYS A 10 10.02 -4.10 -3.25
CA LYS A 10 10.14 -2.64 -3.21
C LYS A 10 8.84 -1.90 -3.47
N LEU A 11 7.92 -2.51 -4.20
CA LEU A 11 6.72 -1.83 -4.67
C LEU A 11 5.60 -1.64 -3.63
N PRO A 12 5.31 -2.57 -2.70
CA PRO A 12 4.38 -2.29 -1.61
C PRO A 12 4.88 -1.14 -0.74
N VAL A 13 6.19 -1.12 -0.46
CA VAL A 13 6.84 -0.06 0.31
C VAL A 13 6.78 1.28 -0.42
N ALA A 14 7.00 1.31 -1.74
CA ALA A 14 6.87 2.53 -2.54
C ALA A 14 5.44 3.09 -2.48
N GLY A 15 4.42 2.23 -2.56
CA GLY A 15 3.01 2.63 -2.38
C GLY A 15 2.76 3.26 -1.01
N LEU A 16 3.32 2.67 0.05
CA LEU A 16 3.25 3.22 1.40
C LEU A 16 3.92 4.60 1.53
N VAL A 17 5.09 4.78 0.91
CA VAL A 17 5.80 6.08 0.90
C VAL A 17 4.97 7.15 0.21
N ILE A 18 4.31 6.82 -0.91
CA ILE A 18 3.42 7.75 -1.61
C ILE A 18 2.24 8.16 -0.71
N GLY A 19 1.67 7.23 0.04
CA GLY A 19 0.60 7.52 1.02
C GLY A 19 1.06 8.48 2.12
N ILE A 20 2.26 8.26 2.66
CA ILE A 20 2.87 9.12 3.67
C ILE A 20 3.12 10.53 3.12
N MET A 21 3.68 10.65 1.92
CA MET A 21 3.95 11.94 1.28
C MET A 21 2.66 12.69 0.95
N ALA A 22 1.64 12.00 0.42
CA ALA A 22 0.35 12.58 0.12
C ALA A 22 -0.37 13.08 1.38
N GLY A 23 -0.36 12.27 2.45
CA GLY A 23 -0.92 12.65 3.75
C GLY A 23 -0.18 13.86 4.35
N TYR A 24 1.16 13.85 4.32
CA TYR A 24 1.96 14.96 4.81
C TYR A 24 1.69 16.28 4.04
N TYR A 25 1.65 16.21 2.71
CA TYR A 25 1.38 17.36 1.85
C TYR A 25 -0.02 17.94 2.08
N GLU A 26 -1.07 17.11 2.07
CA GLU A 26 -2.44 17.58 2.33
C GLU A 26 -2.59 18.11 3.77
N GLY A 27 -1.93 17.51 4.75
CA GLY A 27 -1.95 18.02 6.12
C GLY A 27 -1.36 19.42 6.26
N ARG A 28 -0.19 19.69 5.64
CA ARG A 28 0.38 21.06 5.64
C ARG A 28 -0.50 22.05 4.87
N LYS A 29 -1.03 21.62 3.73
CA LYS A 29 -1.92 22.42 2.90
C LYS A 29 -3.15 22.86 3.70
N LEU A 30 -3.84 21.93 4.35
CA LEU A 30 -5.03 22.20 5.15
C LEU A 30 -4.77 23.19 6.30
N PHE A 31 -3.59 23.13 6.93
CA PHE A 31 -3.18 24.10 7.93
C PHE A 31 -3.04 25.52 7.34
N HIS A 32 -2.36 25.67 6.20
CA HIS A 32 -2.19 26.99 5.56
C HIS A 32 -3.49 27.58 5.03
N TYR A 33 -4.43 26.75 4.55
CA TYR A 33 -5.74 27.23 4.10
C TYR A 33 -6.71 27.57 5.25
N LYS A 34 -6.31 27.39 6.53
CA LYS A 34 -7.18 27.55 7.70
C LYS A 34 -8.53 26.85 7.52
N ALA A 35 -8.51 25.66 6.90
CA ALA A 35 -9.72 24.93 6.58
C ALA A 35 -10.49 24.61 7.87
N ASN A 36 -11.83 24.70 7.81
CA ASN A 36 -12.67 24.29 8.93
C ASN A 36 -12.44 22.81 9.28
N SER A 37 -12.69 22.43 10.53
CA SER A 37 -12.49 21.07 11.05
C SER A 37 -13.24 19.99 10.23
N PHE A 38 -14.40 20.37 9.67
CA PHE A 38 -15.18 19.51 8.79
C PHE A 38 -14.54 19.32 7.40
N GLU A 39 -14.13 20.42 6.74
CA GLU A 39 -13.54 20.36 5.41
C GLU A 39 -12.16 19.66 5.42
N SER A 40 -11.39 19.87 6.47
CA SER A 40 -10.11 19.17 6.68
C SER A 40 -10.29 17.67 6.83
N SER A 41 -11.27 17.22 7.64
CA SER A 41 -11.55 15.79 7.81
C SER A 41 -12.00 15.14 6.50
N TYR A 42 -12.90 15.79 5.75
CA TYR A 42 -13.37 15.29 4.46
C TYR A 42 -12.24 15.17 3.42
N ARG A 43 -11.37 16.18 3.32
CA ARG A 43 -10.24 16.15 2.38
C ARG A 43 -9.21 15.09 2.74
N ILE A 44 -8.89 14.92 4.02
CA ILE A 44 -7.99 13.86 4.49
C ILE A 44 -8.55 12.48 4.14
N GLU A 45 -9.84 12.26 4.39
CA GLU A 45 -10.49 11.00 4.10
C GLU A 45 -10.52 10.71 2.59
N ARG A 46 -10.84 11.71 1.77
CA ARG A 46 -10.80 11.59 0.30
C ARG A 46 -9.39 11.26 -0.21
N THR A 47 -8.35 11.88 0.33
CA THR A 47 -6.95 11.57 -0.04
C THR A 47 -6.56 10.16 0.40
N ALA A 48 -6.95 9.74 1.60
CA ALA A 48 -6.73 8.37 2.06
C ALA A 48 -7.45 7.36 1.17
N GLN A 49 -8.71 7.62 0.78
CA GLN A 49 -9.46 6.80 -0.17
C GLN A 49 -8.74 6.71 -1.52
N LEU A 50 -8.37 7.84 -2.13
CA LEU A 50 -7.65 7.87 -3.41
C LEU A 50 -6.33 7.07 -3.37
N THR A 51 -5.52 7.25 -2.33
CA THR A 51 -4.27 6.48 -2.18
C THR A 51 -4.53 4.99 -1.98
N SER A 52 -5.59 4.63 -1.26
CA SER A 52 -5.98 3.23 -1.06
C SER A 52 -6.54 2.58 -2.34
N THR A 53 -7.31 3.32 -3.15
CA THR A 53 -7.77 2.89 -4.47
C THR A 53 -6.59 2.68 -5.42
N GLY A 54 -5.59 3.58 -5.40
CA GLY A 54 -4.36 3.41 -6.16
C GLY A 54 -3.63 2.11 -5.82
N ILE A 55 -3.55 1.78 -4.52
CA ILE A 55 -2.99 0.49 -4.07
C ILE A 55 -3.88 -0.68 -4.48
N ALA A 56 -5.21 -0.56 -4.43
CA ALA A 56 -6.11 -1.63 -4.85
C ALA A 56 -5.95 -1.98 -6.34
N VAL A 57 -5.90 -0.96 -7.22
CA VAL A 57 -5.63 -1.15 -8.65
C VAL A 57 -4.25 -1.76 -8.86
N TYR A 58 -3.26 -1.30 -8.10
CA TYR A 58 -1.91 -1.88 -8.14
C TYR A 58 -1.90 -3.36 -7.73
N CYS A 59 -2.58 -3.73 -6.64
CA CYS A 59 -2.71 -5.11 -6.18
C CYS A 59 -3.40 -6.01 -7.22
N MET A 60 -4.41 -5.51 -7.93
CA MET A 60 -5.03 -6.24 -9.04
C MET A 60 -4.03 -6.49 -10.18
N GLY A 61 -3.30 -5.46 -10.60
CA GLY A 61 -2.28 -5.57 -11.64
C GLY A 61 -1.14 -6.54 -11.25
N SER A 62 -0.65 -6.45 -10.00
CA SER A 62 0.37 -7.37 -9.51
C SER A 62 -0.12 -8.81 -9.47
N THR A 63 -1.38 -9.03 -9.05
CA THR A 63 -1.98 -10.37 -9.01
C THR A 63 -2.02 -11.00 -10.40
N PHE A 64 -2.40 -10.24 -11.43
CA PHE A 64 -2.41 -10.71 -12.81
C PHE A 64 -1.01 -11.13 -13.29
N ILE A 65 0.02 -10.33 -13.00
CA ILE A 65 1.42 -10.65 -13.35
C ILE A 65 1.88 -11.93 -12.66
N ILE A 66 1.54 -12.11 -11.38
CA ILE A 66 1.90 -13.30 -10.60
C ILE A 66 1.29 -14.55 -11.20
N PHE A 67 0.02 -14.47 -11.62
CA PHE A 67 -0.64 -15.59 -12.29
C PHE A 67 -0.04 -15.90 -13.66
N SER A 68 0.34 -14.88 -14.42
CA SER A 68 1.00 -15.06 -15.73
C SER A 68 2.39 -15.69 -15.62
N GLN A 69 3.04 -15.60 -14.45
CA GLN A 69 4.40 -16.10 -14.20
C GLN A 69 4.43 -17.02 -12.96
N TYR A 70 3.40 -17.85 -12.81
CA TYR A 70 3.17 -18.63 -11.59
C TYR A 70 4.34 -19.55 -11.24
N ASP A 71 4.87 -20.30 -12.22
CA ASP A 71 5.96 -21.27 -12.00
C ASP A 71 7.26 -20.61 -11.57
N ASP A 72 7.60 -19.47 -12.20
CA ASP A 72 8.77 -18.66 -11.83
C ASP A 72 8.62 -18.07 -10.43
N THR A 73 7.41 -17.59 -10.09
CA THR A 73 7.12 -17.01 -8.78
C THR A 73 7.22 -18.06 -7.68
N LEU A 74 6.73 -19.28 -7.94
CA LEU A 74 6.76 -20.39 -7.02
C LEU A 74 8.18 -20.91 -6.78
N THR A 75 9.00 -20.96 -7.83
CA THR A 75 10.43 -21.30 -7.74
C THR A 75 11.18 -20.26 -6.91
N ALA A 76 10.94 -18.97 -7.13
CA ALA A 76 11.54 -17.90 -6.32
C ALA A 76 11.11 -17.97 -4.85
N LEU A 77 9.84 -18.29 -4.58
CA LEU A 77 9.31 -18.42 -3.21
C LEU A 77 9.96 -19.60 -2.47
N LYS A 78 10.11 -20.74 -3.15
CA LYS A 78 10.82 -21.92 -2.63
C LYS A 78 12.28 -21.61 -2.31
N GLN A 79 12.96 -20.84 -3.17
CA GLN A 79 14.33 -20.39 -2.93
C GLN A 79 14.45 -19.44 -1.72
N ILE A 80 13.53 -18.49 -1.57
CA ILE A 80 13.56 -17.51 -0.46
C ILE A 80 13.33 -18.19 0.89
N PHE A 81 12.39 -19.13 0.95
CA PHE A 81 12.06 -19.82 2.20
C PHE A 81 12.95 -21.03 2.46
N ASN A 82 13.75 -21.47 1.49
CA ASN A 82 14.57 -22.67 1.56
C ASN A 82 13.77 -23.93 1.89
N ILE A 83 12.50 -23.97 1.47
CA ILE A 83 11.58 -25.10 1.72
C ILE A 83 11.34 -25.84 0.40
N SER A 84 12.14 -26.87 0.15
CA SER A 84 12.10 -27.65 -1.09
C SER A 84 10.89 -28.58 -1.20
N SER A 85 10.21 -28.90 -0.09
CA SER A 85 9.21 -29.98 -0.02
C SER A 85 7.75 -29.52 0.11
N LEU A 86 7.47 -28.21 0.16
CA LEU A 86 6.08 -27.74 0.26
C LEU A 86 5.36 -27.86 -1.09
N ASN A 87 4.35 -28.73 -1.13
CA ASN A 87 3.34 -28.76 -2.19
C ASN A 87 2.41 -27.55 -2.05
N ILE A 88 2.87 -26.40 -2.54
CA ILE A 88 2.09 -25.17 -2.57
C ILE A 88 1.04 -25.28 -3.68
N LYS A 89 -0.23 -25.38 -3.30
CA LYS A 89 -1.36 -25.35 -4.24
C LYS A 89 -1.64 -23.90 -4.68
N VAL A 90 -2.08 -23.74 -5.93
CA VAL A 90 -2.46 -22.45 -6.54
C VAL A 90 -3.43 -21.66 -5.65
N TRP A 91 -4.44 -22.34 -5.09
CA TRP A 91 -5.43 -21.73 -4.20
C TRP A 91 -4.83 -21.12 -2.93
N MET A 92 -3.75 -21.69 -2.39
CA MET A 92 -3.09 -21.15 -1.20
C MET A 92 -2.35 -19.84 -1.52
N VAL A 93 -1.71 -19.78 -2.70
CA VAL A 93 -1.04 -18.56 -3.17
C VAL A 93 -2.07 -17.47 -3.40
N LEU A 94 -3.18 -17.78 -4.07
CA LEU A 94 -4.27 -16.83 -4.31
C LEU A 94 -4.85 -16.29 -3.00
N ALA A 95 -5.16 -17.16 -2.04
CA ALA A 95 -5.67 -16.76 -0.73
C ALA A 95 -4.68 -15.85 0.02
N SER A 96 -3.39 -16.16 -0.04
CA SER A 96 -2.35 -15.34 0.60
C SER A 96 -2.24 -13.95 -0.04
N ILE A 97 -2.29 -13.85 -1.37
CA ILE A 97 -2.22 -12.57 -2.09
C ILE A 97 -3.42 -11.69 -1.76
N ILE A 98 -4.62 -12.26 -1.73
CA ILE A 98 -5.85 -11.53 -1.38
C ILE A 98 -5.74 -10.99 0.04
N LEU A 99 -5.34 -11.83 0.99
CA LEU A 99 -5.22 -11.44 2.40
C LEU A 99 -4.16 -10.35 2.59
N PHE A 100 -2.99 -10.48 1.96
CA PHE A 100 -1.95 -9.45 1.98
C PHE A 100 -2.41 -8.14 1.33
N SER A 101 -3.16 -8.21 0.23
CA SER A 101 -3.67 -7.02 -0.46
C SER A 101 -4.65 -6.24 0.42
N ILE A 102 -5.57 -6.93 1.10
CA ILE A 102 -6.52 -6.29 2.03
C ILE A 102 -5.76 -5.59 3.17
N ILE A 103 -4.77 -6.26 3.77
CA ILE A 103 -3.94 -5.68 4.83
C ILE A 103 -3.21 -4.43 4.32
N LEU A 104 -2.62 -4.47 3.12
CA LEU A 104 -1.91 -3.34 2.53
C LEU A 104 -2.83 -2.15 2.27
N ILE A 105 -4.03 -2.38 1.73
CA ILE A 105 -5.03 -1.32 1.47
C ILE A 105 -5.45 -0.66 2.78
N PHE A 106 -5.72 -1.45 3.82
CA PHE A 106 -6.09 -0.93 5.13
C PHE A 106 -4.94 -0.15 5.79
N LEU A 107 -3.72 -0.70 5.72
CA LEU A 107 -2.52 -0.05 6.26
C LEU A 107 -2.25 1.29 5.56
N GLN A 108 -2.42 1.36 4.23
CA GLN A 108 -2.28 2.59 3.47
C GLN A 108 -3.29 3.65 3.88
N PHE A 109 -4.57 3.27 3.95
CA PHE A 109 -5.62 4.19 4.39
C PHE A 109 -5.31 4.76 5.77
N TRP A 110 -4.90 3.89 6.71
CA TRP A 110 -4.55 4.28 8.07
C TRP A 110 -3.32 5.20 8.12
N LEU A 111 -2.26 4.88 7.38
CA LEU A 111 -1.02 5.66 7.32
C LEU A 111 -1.25 7.05 6.72
N THR A 112 -1.96 7.16 5.60
CA THR A 112 -2.27 8.45 4.96
C THR A 112 -3.09 9.34 5.91
N LYS A 113 -4.06 8.77 6.62
CA LYS A 113 -4.87 9.52 7.60
C LYS A 113 -4.04 9.98 8.80
N LYS A 114 -3.21 9.10 9.37
CA LYS A 114 -2.35 9.43 10.51
C LYS A 114 -1.32 10.50 10.18
N THR A 115 -0.70 10.42 9.02
CA THR A 115 0.33 11.38 8.58
C THR A 115 -0.25 12.76 8.32
N ALA A 116 -1.45 12.86 7.74
CA ALA A 116 -2.13 14.14 7.55
C ALA A 116 -2.49 14.81 8.88
N ILE A 117 -3.07 14.07 9.83
CA ILE A 117 -3.38 14.59 11.17
C ILE A 117 -2.11 15.01 11.91
N TYR A 118 -1.05 14.20 11.81
CA TYR A 118 0.24 14.53 12.41
C TYR A 118 0.84 15.82 11.83
N ALA A 119 0.79 16.00 10.51
CA ALA A 119 1.28 17.21 9.85
C ALA A 119 0.54 18.47 10.31
N ILE A 120 -0.80 18.41 10.40
CA ILE A 120 -1.62 19.53 10.92
C ILE A 120 -1.22 19.87 12.37
N ARG A 121 -1.11 18.85 13.24
CA ARG A 121 -0.75 19.04 14.66
C ARG A 121 0.67 19.60 14.82
N LYS A 122 1.60 19.19 13.95
CA LYS A 122 2.99 19.67 13.98
C LYS A 122 3.08 21.15 13.62
N GLU A 123 2.34 21.59 12.61
CA GLU A 123 2.29 23.01 12.23
C GLU A 123 1.58 23.87 13.29
N SER A 124 0.52 23.37 13.92
CA SER A 124 -0.19 24.09 15.00
C SER A 124 0.64 24.32 16.27
N LYS A 125 1.73 23.57 16.47
CA LYS A 125 2.64 23.71 17.63
C LYS A 125 3.82 24.64 17.35
N LYS A 126 3.99 25.07 16.10
CA LYS A 126 5.12 25.86 15.63
C LYS A 126 4.76 27.34 15.64
#